data_AF-A0A7V1JJW3-F1
#
_entry.id   AF-A0A7V1JJW3-F1
#
_cell.length_a   1.000
_cell.length_b   1.000
_cell.length_c   1.000
_cell.angle_alpha   90.00
_cell.angle_beta   90.00
_cell.angle_gamma   90.00
#
_symmetry.space_group_name_H-M   'P 1'
#
loop_
_entity.id
_entity.type
_entity.pdbx_description
1 polymer ?
#
loop_
_entity_poly.entity_id
_entity_poly.type
_entity_poly.pdbx_seq_one_letter_code
_entity_poly.pdbx_strand_id
1 'polypeptide(L)'
;MSGVNLNVLLGGLLTITWQQVVMVAIGGILMYLAIVKKYEPTLLLPIGFGCLLGNLPVSAYMIGPEGLFGVLKRAGIETELFPLLIFLGVGAMMDMRPLLSQPVFILMGALGHLGIFA
;
A
#
# COMPACT_ATOMS: atom_id res chain seq x y z
N MET A 1 22.14 -26.54 -17.52
CA MET A 1 22.43 -25.37 -16.67
C MET A 1 23.03 -24.29 -17.56
N SER A 2 22.19 -23.68 -18.40
CA SER A 2 22.61 -22.64 -19.34
C SER A 2 22.92 -21.37 -18.56
N GLY A 3 24.13 -20.84 -18.73
CA GLY A 3 24.61 -19.63 -18.08
C GLY A 3 23.66 -18.45 -18.28
N VAL A 4 23.59 -17.60 -17.26
CA VAL A 4 22.85 -16.35 -17.29
C VAL A 4 23.31 -15.54 -18.50
N ASN A 5 22.46 -15.46 -19.52
CA ASN A 5 22.74 -14.68 -20.73
C ASN A 5 22.76 -13.19 -20.36
N LEU A 6 23.96 -12.59 -20.29
CA LEU A 6 24.13 -11.17 -19.96
C LEU A 6 23.29 -10.26 -20.86
N ASN A 7 23.06 -10.65 -22.12
CA ASN A 7 22.22 -9.90 -23.06
C ASN A 7 20.75 -9.83 -22.64
N VAL A 8 20.22 -10.83 -21.92
CA VAL A 8 18.84 -10.81 -21.40
C VAL A 8 18.75 -9.88 -20.19
N LEU A 9 19.78 -9.88 -19.32
CA LEU A 9 19.85 -8.94 -18.19
C LEU A 9 20.07 -7.49 -18.64
N LEU A 10 20.96 -7.26 -19.61
CA LEU A 10 21.15 -5.95 -20.23
C LEU A 10 19.90 -5.50 -20.98
N GLY A 11 19.20 -6.39 -21.69
CA GLY A 11 17.92 -6.08 -22.34
C GLY A 11 16.85 -5.60 -21.35
N GLY A 12 16.73 -6.26 -20.20
CA GLY A 12 15.81 -5.84 -19.12
C GLY A 12 16.19 -4.50 -18.47
N LEU A 13 17.49 -4.18 -18.41
CA LEU A 13 17.97 -2.88 -17.94
C LEU A 13 17.70 -1.75 -18.97
N LEU A 14 17.77 -2.07 -20.27
CA LEU A 14 17.50 -1.14 -21.36
C LEU A 14 16.00 -0.86 -21.57
N THR A 15 15.11 -1.69 -21.03
CA THR A 15 13.66 -1.46 -21.05
C THR A 15 13.13 -0.62 -19.88
N ILE A 16 14.00 -0.13 -18.99
CA ILE A 16 13.60 0.72 -17.87
C ILE A 16 13.04 2.03 -18.41
N THR A 17 11.78 2.31 -18.08
CA THR A 17 11.16 3.59 -18.42
C THR A 17 11.50 4.62 -17.35
N TRP A 18 11.59 5.90 -17.72
CA TRP A 18 11.88 6.95 -16.74
C TRP A 18 10.77 7.06 -15.67
N GLN A 19 9.52 6.71 -16.02
CA GLN A 19 8.38 6.67 -15.10
C GLN A 19 8.60 5.64 -13.97
N GLN A 20 9.17 4.48 -14.28
CA GLN A 20 9.49 3.45 -13.27
C GLN A 20 10.52 3.98 -12.26
N VAL A 21 11.56 4.68 -12.74
CA VAL A 21 12.58 5.29 -11.87
C VAL A 21 11.96 6.31 -10.92
N VAL A 22 11.05 7.15 -11.41
CA VAL A 22 10.33 8.13 -10.57
C VAL A 22 9.48 7.42 -9.52
N MET A 23 8.75 6.38 -9.89
CA MET A 23 7.89 5.64 -8.95
C MET A 23 8.69 4.87 -7.89
N VAL A 24 9.85 4.33 -8.25
CA VAL A 24 10.77 3.72 -7.27
C VAL A 24 11.30 4.77 -6.29
N ALA A 25 11.65 5.97 -6.79
CA ALA A 25 12.06 7.07 -5.92
C ALA A 25 10.94 7.49 -4.95
N ILE A 26 9.69 7.57 -5.42
CA ILE A 26 8.52 7.83 -4.57
C ILE A 26 8.34 6.71 -3.53
N GLY A 27 8.46 5.44 -3.93
CA GLY A 27 8.41 4.31 -3.01
C GLY A 27 9.46 4.42 -1.89
N GLY A 28 10.69 4.82 -2.25
CA GLY A 28 11.76 5.10 -1.28
C GLY A 28 11.43 6.27 -0.34
N ILE A 29 10.82 7.35 -0.85
CA ILE A 29 10.35 8.47 -0.03
C ILE A 29 9.28 8.02 0.97
N LEU A 30 8.30 7.22 0.54
CA LEU A 30 7.26 6.69 1.41
C LEU A 30 7.84 5.79 2.51
N MET A 31 8.81 4.93 2.17
CA MET A 31 9.54 4.13 3.16
C MET A 31 10.33 5.00 4.14
N TYR A 32 10.99 6.06 3.66
CA TYR A 32 11.68 7.02 4.52
C TYR A 32 10.73 7.70 5.51
N LEU A 33 9.56 8.14 5.04
CA LEU A 33 8.51 8.72 5.89
C LEU A 33 7.98 7.73 6.93
N ALA A 34 7.81 6.46 6.54
CA ALA A 34 7.37 5.40 7.45
C ALA A 34 8.41 5.08 8.54
N ILE A 35 9.70 5.04 8.19
CA ILE A 35 10.77 4.61 9.12
C ILE A 35 11.28 5.78 9.97
N VAL A 36 11.66 6.89 9.33
CA VAL A 36 12.32 8.01 10.01
C VAL A 36 11.31 8.93 10.68
N LYS A 37 10.22 9.25 9.98
CA LYS A 37 9.19 10.14 10.51
C LYS A 37 8.07 9.41 11.24
N LYS A 38 8.06 8.07 11.20
CA LYS A 38 7.05 7.21 11.85
C LYS A 38 5.61 7.58 11.46
N TYR A 39 5.41 8.06 10.23
CA TYR A 39 4.07 8.27 9.69
C TYR A 39 3.46 6.91 9.36
N GLU A 40 2.39 6.54 10.06
CA GLU A 40 1.60 5.31 9.88
C GLU A 40 2.43 4.09 9.43
N PRO A 41 3.45 3.68 10.22
CA PRO A 41 4.46 2.75 9.76
C PRO A 41 3.87 1.39 9.34
N THR A 42 2.78 0.98 9.98
CA THR A 42 2.11 -0.30 9.71
C THR A 42 1.51 -0.36 8.29
N LEU A 43 1.05 0.75 7.73
CA LEU A 43 0.43 0.80 6.41
C LEU A 43 1.38 1.39 5.36
N LEU A 44 2.06 2.49 5.70
CA LEU A 44 2.89 3.24 4.77
C LEU A 44 4.13 2.46 4.33
N LEU A 45 4.71 1.63 5.21
CA LEU A 45 5.88 0.81 4.89
C LEU A 45 5.54 -0.31 3.87
N PRO A 46 4.49 -1.14 4.07
CA PRO A 46 4.04 -2.07 3.04
C PRO A 46 3.67 -1.40 1.71
N ILE A 47 3.04 -0.23 1.74
CA ILE A 47 2.69 0.52 0.52
C ILE A 47 3.96 0.96 -0.22
N GLY A 48 4.92 1.56 0.47
CA GLY A 48 6.21 1.97 -0.13
C GLY A 48 6.97 0.79 -0.72
N PHE A 49 6.98 -0.36 -0.03
CA PHE A 49 7.58 -1.59 -0.53
C PHE A 49 6.85 -2.15 -1.77
N GLY A 50 5.51 -2.11 -1.77
CA GLY A 50 4.70 -2.49 -2.93
C GLY A 50 4.94 -1.59 -4.14
N CYS A 51 5.06 -0.27 -3.94
CA CYS A 51 5.45 0.66 -4.99
C CYS A 51 6.85 0.38 -5.54
N LEU A 52 7.81 0.04 -4.68
CA LEU A 52 9.16 -0.30 -5.11
C LEU A 52 9.17 -1.60 -5.93
N LEU A 53 8.59 -2.69 -5.41
CA LEU A 53 8.52 -3.97 -6.12
C LEU A 53 7.70 -3.92 -7.40
N GLY A 54 6.61 -3.14 -7.43
CA GLY A 54 5.75 -2.98 -8.59
C GLY A 54 6.42 -2.21 -9.74
N ASN A 55 7.47 -1.43 -9.49
CA ASN A 55 8.09 -0.60 -10.53
C ASN A 55 9.48 -1.10 -10.97
N LEU A 56 9.93 -2.27 -10.49
CA LEU A 56 11.17 -2.90 -10.97
C LEU A 56 10.98 -3.54 -12.36
N PRO A 57 12.00 -3.58 -13.23
CA PRO A 57 11.88 -4.17 -14.58
C PRO A 57 11.50 -5.67 -14.59
N VAL A 58 11.75 -6.40 -13.51
CA VAL A 58 11.37 -7.82 -13.34
C VAL A 58 9.91 -7.97 -12.86
N SER A 59 9.26 -6.88 -12.43
CA SER A 59 7.92 -6.88 -11.83
C SER A 59 6.79 -7.17 -12.82
N ALA A 60 7.06 -7.12 -14.14
CA ALA A 60 6.06 -7.37 -15.18
C ALA A 60 5.37 -8.74 -14.99
N TYR A 61 6.11 -9.74 -14.52
CA TYR A 61 5.58 -11.07 -14.21
C TYR A 61 4.79 -11.15 -12.90
N MET A 62 4.99 -10.19 -11.99
CA MET A 62 4.34 -10.14 -10.66
C MET A 62 3.04 -9.32 -10.67
N ILE A 63 2.86 -8.42 -11.63
CA ILE A 63 1.72 -7.47 -11.70
C ILE A 63 0.61 -7.96 -12.62
N GLY A 64 0.90 -8.90 -13.52
CA GLY A 64 -0.12 -9.51 -14.38
C GLY A 64 -1.27 -10.14 -13.59
N PRO A 65 -2.40 -10.48 -14.26
CA PRO A 65 -3.59 -11.05 -13.60
C PRO A 65 -3.31 -12.30 -12.75
N GLU A 66 -2.36 -13.12 -13.22
CA GLU A 66 -1.88 -14.34 -12.55
C GLU A 66 -0.62 -14.12 -11.71
N GLY A 67 -0.09 -12.89 -11.70
CA GLY A 67 1.04 -12.50 -10.88
C GLY A 67 0.64 -12.34 -9.42
N LEU A 68 1.61 -12.44 -8.50
CA LEU A 68 1.36 -12.33 -7.06
C LEU A 68 0.53 -11.10 -6.68
N PHE A 69 0.88 -9.92 -7.19
CA PHE A 69 0.14 -8.69 -6.88
C PHE A 69 -1.24 -8.64 -7.57
N GLY A 70 -1.38 -9.24 -8.75
CA GLY A 70 -2.67 -9.35 -9.44
C GLY A 70 -3.66 -10.23 -8.68
N VAL A 71 -3.22 -11.40 -8.21
CA VAL A 71 -4.04 -12.32 -7.41
C VAL A 71 -4.45 -11.67 -6.08
N LEU A 72 -3.51 -11.01 -5.38
CA LEU A 72 -3.81 -10.31 -4.13
C LEU A 72 -4.78 -9.13 -4.34
N LYS A 73 -4.60 -8.36 -5.41
CA LYS A 73 -5.53 -7.26 -5.76
C LYS A 73 -6.92 -7.79 -6.05
N ARG A 74 -7.04 -8.85 -6.85
CA ARG A 74 -8.33 -9.45 -7.22
C ARG A 74 -9.02 -10.10 -6.03
N ALA A 75 -8.29 -10.88 -5.23
CA ALA A 75 -8.87 -11.61 -4.11
C ALA A 75 -9.14 -10.74 -2.88
N GLY A 76 -8.38 -9.64 -2.70
CA GLY A 76 -8.39 -8.83 -1.50
C GLY A 76 -8.94 -7.42 -1.64
N ILE A 77 -8.62 -6.72 -2.74
CA ILE A 77 -8.99 -5.31 -2.92
C ILE A 77 -10.27 -5.18 -3.74
N GLU A 78 -10.37 -5.89 -4.87
CA GLU A 78 -11.55 -5.84 -5.76
C GLU A 78 -12.80 -6.46 -5.11
N THR A 79 -12.61 -7.43 -4.22
CA THR A 79 -13.66 -8.04 -3.40
C THR A 79 -13.90 -7.29 -2.08
N GLU A 80 -13.14 -6.20 -1.82
CA GLU A 80 -13.12 -5.44 -0.58
C GLU A 80 -12.79 -6.26 0.69
N LEU A 81 -12.33 -7.50 0.54
CA LEU A 81 -12.02 -8.39 1.66
C LEU A 81 -10.95 -7.79 2.60
N PHE A 82 -9.86 -7.23 2.06
CA PHE A 82 -8.81 -6.61 2.88
C PHE A 82 -9.28 -5.35 3.61
N PRO A 83 -9.92 -4.35 2.95
CA PRO A 83 -10.52 -3.22 3.65
C PRO A 83 -11.49 -3.65 4.76
N LEU A 84 -12.39 -4.60 4.50
CA LEU A 84 -13.35 -5.07 5.50
C LEU A 84 -12.67 -5.73 6.71
N LEU A 85 -11.66 -6.56 6.48
CA LEU A 85 -10.88 -7.18 7.57
C LEU A 85 -10.11 -6.14 8.38
N ILE A 86 -9.55 -5.11 7.73
CA ILE A 86 -8.89 -4.00 8.42
C ILE A 86 -9.91 -3.24 9.28
N PHE A 87 -11.08 -2.88 8.74
CA PHE A 87 -12.12 -2.19 9.50
C PHE A 87 -12.65 -3.02 10.67
N LEU A 88 -12.82 -4.34 10.49
CA LEU A 88 -13.18 -5.25 11.57
C LEU A 88 -12.12 -5.25 12.67
N GLY A 89 -10.84 -5.32 12.31
CA GLY A 89 -9.73 -5.24 13.26
C GLY A 89 -9.67 -3.91 14.01
N VAL A 90 -9.82 -2.78 13.31
CA VAL A 90 -9.87 -1.44 13.91
C VAL A 90 -11.05 -1.33 14.88
N GLY A 91 -12.23 -1.84 14.49
CA GLY A 91 -13.41 -1.89 15.36
C GLY A 91 -13.19 -2.73 16.62
N ALA A 92 -12.51 -3.88 16.51
CA ALA A 92 -12.18 -4.74 17.64
C ALA A 92 -11.18 -4.10 18.62
N MET A 93 -10.31 -3.20 18.14
CA MET A 93 -9.34 -2.48 18.97
C MET A 93 -9.92 -1.19 19.59
N MET A 94 -11.12 -0.78 19.21
CA MET A 94 -11.70 0.50 19.62
C MET A 94 -12.31 0.42 21.03
N ASP A 95 -11.86 1.30 21.94
CA ASP A 95 -12.40 1.38 23.30
C ASP A 95 -13.63 2.31 23.36
N MET A 96 -14.81 1.75 23.63
CA MET A 96 -16.08 2.51 23.68
C MET A 96 -16.31 3.22 25.00
N ARG A 97 -15.53 2.94 26.06
CA ARG A 97 -15.80 3.49 27.41
C ARG A 97 -15.82 5.02 27.46
N PRO A 98 -14.89 5.75 26.81
CA PRO A 98 -14.95 7.22 26.76
C PRO A 98 -16.19 7.74 26.00
N LEU A 99 -16.57 7.07 24.91
CA LEU A 99 -17.73 7.43 24.09
C LEU A 99 -19.05 7.26 24.87
N LEU A 100 -19.17 6.18 25.63
CA LEU A 100 -20.36 5.89 26.45
C LEU A 100 -20.45 6.76 27.71
N SER A 101 -19.30 7.16 28.26
CA SER A 101 -19.24 8.00 29.46
C SER A 101 -19.55 9.48 29.17
N GLN A 102 -19.28 9.95 27.94
CA GLN A 102 -19.56 11.31 27.50
C GLN A 102 -20.13 11.34 26.07
N PRO A 103 -21.47 11.33 25.91
CA PRO A 103 -22.11 11.22 24.59
C PRO A 103 -21.88 12.43 23.68
N VAL A 104 -21.41 13.56 24.22
CA VAL A 104 -21.03 14.74 23.43
C VAL A 104 -19.92 14.41 22.41
N PHE A 105 -19.07 13.41 22.67
CA PHE A 105 -18.07 12.96 21.70
C PHE A 105 -18.68 12.38 20.42
N ILE A 106 -19.90 11.84 20.47
CA ILE A 106 -20.61 11.37 19.27
C ILE A 106 -20.89 12.56 18.33
N LEU A 107 -21.29 13.70 18.88
CA LEU A 107 -21.55 14.91 18.12
C LEU A 107 -20.27 15.46 17.49
N MET A 108 -19.15 15.45 18.21
CA MET A 108 -17.84 15.85 17.67
C MET A 108 -17.41 14.94 16.52
N GLY A 109 -17.65 13.63 16.63
CA GLY A 109 -17.45 12.69 15.54
C GLY A 109 -18.29 13.02 14.30
N ALA A 110 -19.58 13.33 14.49
CA ALA A 110 -20.45 13.75 13.38
C ALA A 110 -19.97 15.05 12.71
N LEU A 111 -19.52 16.03 13.49
CA LEU A 111 -18.98 17.29 12.94
C LEU A 111 -17.67 17.07 12.17
N GLY A 112 -16.85 16.10 12.56
CA GLY A 112 -15.63 15.73 11.82
C GLY A 112 -15.92 15.31 10.37
N HIS A 113 -17.10 14.75 10.09
CA HIS A 113 -17.50 14.37 8.73
C HIS A 113 -17.79 15.57 7.82
N LEU A 114 -18.00 16.78 8.38
CA LEU A 114 -18.15 17.98 7.56
C LEU A 114 -16.92 18.25 6.70
N GLY A 115 -15.72 17.84 7.13
CA GLY A 115 -14.50 17.94 6.31
C GLY A 115 -14.47 17.02 5.09
N ILE A 116 -15.36 16.03 5.01
CA ILE A 116 -15.52 15.17 3.82
C ILE A 116 -16.46 15.83 2.80
N PHE A 117 -17.44 16.61 3.28
CA PHE A 117 -18.49 17.23 2.46
C PHE A 117 -18.24 18.72 2.12
N ALA A 118 -17.24 19.35 2.74
CA ALA A 118 -16.79 20.72 2.47
C ALA A 118 -15.79 20.75 1.31
#